data_AF-A0A822CEM3-F1
#
_entry.id   AF-A0A822CEM3-F1
#
_cell.length_a   1.000
_cell.length_b   1.000
_cell.length_c   1.000
_cell.angle_alpha   90.00
_cell.angle_beta   90.00
_cell.angle_gamma   90.00
#
_symmetry.space_group_name_H-M   'P 1'
#
loop_
_entity.id
_entity.type
_entity.pdbx_description
1 polymer ?
#
loop_
_entity_poly.entity_id
_entity_poly.type
_entity_poly.pdbx_seq_one_letter_code
_entity_poly.pdbx_strand_id
1 'polypeptide(L)'
;MGCNLGCNSVRVAPVIDPSPVPDPVPDVIHESTKQPITNSNDSEGKRNSKKRKNSLTKNHIQQIDDNQQSADSLINTQINPMIGNLDKGNDFVEIEVADPQAFHNLFIQQRQHAIDNQSYHLTIQSWRPNSLEQLVNAVKSLSKNKSLIDCHWIIFYWITLNIEYDTVSYFSKNYKDQTAEGVFRTKKGVSAGYTNIYKYLCDQLNMPCENISGYAKGYGFDEREGTPNETDHAWNAVDIDNHWYLIDSTWGAGHLTEQKMFQRELNSYYFFAHPHEMIYHHLPENDKWQLLRKPIKMKQYLQMPKIHPIYFQLNLDLISPRNQAYVDFLPEKSYALLLIQAPSDVQLIADLKLNNKKIE
;
A
#
# COMPACT_ATOMS: atom_id res chain seq x y z
N MET A 1 3.27 -16.13 -29.57
CA MET A 1 2.46 -15.45 -28.53
C MET A 1 2.11 -16.49 -27.49
N GLY A 2 3.00 -16.68 -26.51
CA GLY A 2 2.84 -17.66 -25.44
C GLY A 2 2.30 -16.97 -24.19
N CYS A 3 1.24 -17.54 -23.61
CA CYS A 3 0.75 -17.22 -22.28
C CYS A 3 1.65 -17.90 -21.24
N ASN A 4 2.25 -17.10 -20.35
CA ASN A 4 2.83 -17.58 -19.10
C ASN A 4 1.81 -17.33 -17.99
N LEU A 5 1.30 -18.40 -17.39
CA LEU A 5 0.66 -18.37 -16.08
C LEU A 5 1.54 -19.22 -15.17
N GLY A 6 2.26 -18.55 -14.28
CA GLY A 6 3.06 -19.18 -13.24
C GLY A 6 2.72 -18.52 -11.92
N CYS A 7 2.28 -19.32 -10.94
CA CYS A 7 2.29 -18.93 -9.55
C CYS A 7 3.77 -18.83 -9.16
N ASN A 8 4.30 -17.60 -9.05
CA ASN A 8 5.71 -17.38 -8.74
C ASN A 8 5.91 -17.33 -7.23
N SER A 9 6.32 -18.46 -6.62
CA SER A 9 7.01 -18.42 -5.34
C SER A 9 8.42 -17.88 -5.59
N VAL A 10 8.72 -16.65 -5.14
CA VAL A 10 10.07 -16.11 -5.24
C VAL A 10 10.91 -16.67 -4.09
N ARG A 11 11.82 -17.61 -4.41
CA ARG A 11 12.94 -17.95 -3.54
C ARG A 11 14.06 -16.94 -3.77
N VAL A 12 14.30 -16.06 -2.81
CA VAL A 12 15.54 -15.28 -2.77
C VAL A 12 16.53 -16.07 -1.92
N ALA A 13 17.56 -16.66 -2.54
CA ALA A 13 18.69 -17.26 -1.85
C ALA A 13 19.98 -16.65 -2.40
N PRO A 14 20.75 -15.89 -1.62
CA PRO A 14 22.13 -15.58 -1.97
C PRO A 14 22.98 -16.81 -1.63
N VAL A 15 23.64 -17.37 -2.64
CA VAL A 15 24.75 -18.31 -2.43
C VAL A 15 26.01 -17.47 -2.26
N ILE A 16 26.54 -17.38 -1.05
CA ILE A 16 27.88 -16.88 -0.80
C ILE A 16 28.72 -18.07 -0.38
N ASP A 17 29.55 -18.58 -1.30
CA ASP A 17 30.61 -19.55 -1.00
C ASP A 17 31.92 -18.79 -0.74
N PRO A 18 32.55 -18.91 0.44
CA PRO A 18 33.81 -18.24 0.72
C PRO A 18 34.98 -19.22 0.53
N SER A 19 35.69 -19.15 -0.61
CA SER A 19 37.10 -19.63 -0.70
C SER A 19 37.82 -19.12 -1.98
N PRO A 20 39.17 -19.06 -1.98
CA PRO A 20 39.92 -17.94 -2.56
C PRO A 20 40.49 -18.15 -3.97
N VAL A 21 40.79 -17.00 -4.60
CA VAL A 21 41.31 -16.70 -5.94
C VAL A 21 42.63 -17.43 -6.29
N PRO A 22 42.92 -17.66 -7.59
CA PRO A 22 44.10 -17.01 -8.17
C PRO A 22 43.86 -16.41 -9.59
N ASP A 23 44.39 -15.20 -9.78
CA ASP A 23 44.53 -14.42 -11.05
C ASP A 23 45.91 -14.71 -11.71
N PRO A 24 46.26 -14.16 -12.91
CA PRO A 24 45.51 -14.01 -14.18
C PRO A 24 46.40 -14.35 -15.42
N VAL A 25 46.08 -13.79 -16.62
CA VAL A 25 46.93 -13.45 -17.83
C VAL A 25 46.61 -14.27 -19.14
N PRO A 26 46.61 -13.71 -20.38
CA PRO A 26 46.05 -12.45 -20.94
C PRO A 26 45.40 -12.57 -22.37
N ASP A 27 44.77 -11.47 -22.81
CA ASP A 27 44.58 -10.88 -24.17
C ASP A 27 44.19 -11.71 -25.43
N VAL A 28 43.18 -11.22 -26.18
CA VAL A 28 43.31 -10.53 -27.50
C VAL A 28 41.94 -10.37 -28.22
N ILE A 29 41.53 -9.10 -28.38
CA ILE A 29 40.98 -8.40 -29.58
C ILE A 29 39.99 -9.11 -30.54
N HIS A 30 38.76 -8.59 -30.71
CA HIS A 30 38.31 -7.76 -31.87
C HIS A 30 36.79 -7.49 -31.93
N GLU A 31 36.48 -6.26 -32.34
CA GLU A 31 35.19 -5.69 -32.72
C GLU A 31 34.39 -6.52 -33.73
N SER A 32 33.05 -6.39 -33.70
CA SER A 32 32.28 -6.36 -34.95
C SER A 32 30.99 -5.52 -34.85
N THR A 33 30.74 -4.92 -36.01
CA THR A 33 29.82 -3.85 -36.41
C THR A 33 28.35 -4.26 -36.55
N LYS A 34 27.49 -3.24 -36.50
CA LYS A 34 26.03 -3.23 -36.77
C LYS A 34 25.67 -3.57 -38.24
N GLN A 35 24.36 -3.85 -38.42
CA GLN A 35 23.43 -3.47 -39.53
C GLN A 35 22.78 -4.62 -40.37
N PRO A 36 21.59 -4.43 -41.02
CA PRO A 36 20.32 -4.97 -40.50
C PRO A 36 19.41 -5.71 -41.53
N ILE A 37 18.30 -6.21 -40.97
CA ILE A 37 16.98 -6.62 -41.48
C ILE A 37 16.59 -6.22 -42.92
N THR A 38 16.06 -7.18 -43.67
CA THR A 38 15.01 -6.98 -44.69
C THR A 38 13.90 -8.04 -44.59
N ASN A 39 12.65 -7.61 -44.80
CA ASN A 39 11.43 -8.42 -44.85
C ASN A 39 11.07 -8.78 -46.30
N SER A 40 10.45 -9.93 -46.52
CA SER A 40 9.47 -10.14 -47.60
C SER A 40 8.44 -11.22 -47.24
N ASN A 41 7.20 -10.97 -47.68
CA ASN A 41 5.97 -11.76 -47.48
C ASN A 41 5.94 -13.03 -48.35
N ASP A 42 5.13 -14.04 -47.96
CA ASP A 42 3.99 -14.48 -48.79
C ASP A 42 3.13 -15.59 -48.17
N SER A 43 1.87 -15.61 -48.61
CA SER A 43 0.71 -16.39 -48.15
C SER A 43 0.48 -17.69 -48.93
N GLU A 44 -0.05 -18.75 -48.29
CA GLU A 44 -1.24 -19.54 -48.68
C GLU A 44 -1.35 -20.90 -47.94
N GLY A 45 -2.57 -21.41 -47.71
CA GLY A 45 -2.83 -22.83 -47.43
C GLY A 45 -3.65 -23.20 -46.17
N LYS A 46 -4.97 -22.93 -46.14
CA LYS A 46 -5.92 -23.48 -45.14
C LYS A 46 -6.71 -24.66 -45.73
N ARG A 47 -6.39 -25.90 -45.34
CA ARG A 47 -7.35 -27.04 -45.27
C ARG A 47 -6.71 -28.27 -44.61
N ASN A 48 -6.54 -28.26 -43.27
CA ASN A 48 -6.35 -29.49 -42.45
C ASN A 48 -6.42 -29.29 -40.91
N SER A 49 -7.01 -28.20 -40.40
CA SER A 49 -6.83 -27.79 -38.98
C SER A 49 -7.95 -28.19 -38.00
N LYS A 50 -9.03 -28.85 -38.41
CA LYS A 50 -10.17 -29.13 -37.49
C LYS A 50 -10.07 -30.43 -36.66
N LYS A 51 -9.34 -31.47 -37.08
CA LYS A 51 -9.15 -32.69 -36.26
C LYS A 51 -7.96 -32.63 -35.30
N ARG A 52 -6.91 -31.84 -35.61
CA ARG A 52 -5.76 -31.61 -34.69
C ARG A 52 -6.08 -30.68 -33.52
N LYS A 53 -7.04 -29.74 -33.68
CA LYS A 53 -7.37 -28.74 -32.64
C LYS A 53 -8.05 -29.32 -31.38
N ASN A 54 -8.80 -30.43 -31.49
CA ASN A 54 -9.48 -31.04 -30.33
C ASN A 54 -8.58 -31.97 -29.49
N SER A 55 -7.50 -32.51 -30.07
CA SER A 55 -6.51 -33.31 -29.32
C SER A 55 -5.49 -32.41 -28.62
N LEU A 56 -5.10 -31.31 -29.26
CA LEU A 56 -4.18 -30.31 -28.67
C LEU A 56 -4.80 -29.59 -27.47
N THR A 57 -6.11 -29.29 -27.50
CA THR A 57 -6.81 -28.63 -26.38
C THR A 57 -7.00 -29.53 -25.17
N LYS A 58 -7.31 -30.83 -25.36
CA LYS A 58 -7.39 -31.78 -24.24
C LYS A 58 -6.05 -32.02 -23.55
N ASN A 59 -4.97 -32.16 -24.32
CA ASN A 59 -3.63 -32.31 -23.76
C ASN A 59 -3.17 -31.03 -23.04
N HIS A 60 -3.58 -29.86 -23.52
CA HIS A 60 -3.25 -28.59 -22.87
C HIS A 60 -4.01 -28.39 -21.55
N ILE A 61 -5.29 -28.79 -21.48
CA ILE A 61 -6.10 -28.74 -20.25
C ILE A 61 -5.56 -29.74 -19.23
N GLN A 62 -5.23 -30.97 -19.65
CA GLN A 62 -4.61 -31.97 -18.77
C GLN A 62 -3.27 -31.50 -18.20
N GLN A 63 -2.42 -30.86 -19.01
CA GLN A 63 -1.15 -30.29 -18.53
C GLN A 63 -1.34 -29.10 -17.57
N ILE A 64 -2.43 -28.34 -17.70
CA ILE A 64 -2.76 -27.25 -16.76
C ILE A 64 -3.20 -27.85 -15.42
N ASP A 65 -4.08 -28.85 -15.44
CA ASP A 65 -4.55 -29.55 -14.24
C ASP A 65 -3.42 -30.28 -13.52
N ASP A 66 -2.52 -30.95 -14.26
CA ASP A 66 -1.37 -31.67 -13.71
C ASP A 66 -0.32 -30.70 -13.11
N ASN A 67 -0.09 -29.53 -13.74
CA ASN A 67 0.83 -28.51 -13.20
C ASN A 67 0.27 -27.85 -11.93
N GLN A 68 -1.04 -27.60 -11.89
CA GLN A 68 -1.71 -27.04 -10.72
C GLN A 68 -1.73 -28.03 -9.55
N GLN A 69 -2.02 -29.31 -9.82
CA GLN A 69 -1.88 -30.39 -8.83
C GLN A 69 -0.43 -30.56 -8.35
N SER A 70 0.58 -30.32 -9.21
CA SER A 70 2.00 -30.41 -8.81
C SER A 70 2.44 -29.25 -7.90
N ALA A 71 1.94 -28.02 -8.13
CA ALA A 71 2.18 -26.86 -7.29
C ALA A 71 1.47 -26.98 -5.94
N ASP A 72 0.20 -27.41 -5.93
CA ASP A 72 -0.56 -27.68 -4.72
C ASP A 72 0.06 -28.83 -3.90
N SER A 73 0.62 -29.84 -4.57
CA SER A 73 1.39 -30.91 -3.93
C SER A 73 2.67 -30.38 -3.28
N LEU A 74 3.45 -29.53 -3.95
CA LEU A 74 4.68 -28.94 -3.38
C LEU A 74 4.38 -28.05 -2.16
N ILE A 75 3.34 -27.23 -2.25
CA ILE A 75 2.87 -26.38 -1.14
C ILE A 75 2.45 -27.25 0.04
N ASN A 76 1.63 -28.28 -0.19
CA ASN A 76 1.11 -29.13 0.89
C ASN A 76 2.13 -30.09 1.50
N THR A 77 3.09 -30.60 0.72
CA THR A 77 4.04 -31.63 1.20
C THR A 77 5.37 -31.07 1.68
N GLN A 78 5.82 -29.91 1.19
CA GLN A 78 7.13 -29.36 1.54
C GLN A 78 7.05 -28.00 2.26
N ILE A 79 6.11 -27.15 1.87
CA ILE A 79 6.04 -25.76 2.38
C ILE A 79 5.18 -25.69 3.64
N ASN A 80 3.97 -26.25 3.65
CA ASN A 80 3.07 -26.23 4.82
C ASN A 80 3.66 -26.88 6.08
N PRO A 81 4.41 -28.00 6.01
CA PRO A 81 5.10 -28.55 7.17
C PRO A 81 6.29 -27.69 7.64
N MET A 82 6.94 -26.95 6.74
CA MET A 82 7.99 -25.98 7.10
C MET A 82 7.38 -24.75 7.78
N ILE A 83 6.32 -24.15 7.23
CA ILE A 83 5.60 -23.01 7.84
C ILE A 83 5.07 -23.40 9.22
N GLY A 84 4.37 -24.53 9.32
CA GLY A 84 3.83 -25.02 10.58
C GLY A 84 4.86 -25.37 11.66
N ASN A 85 6.15 -25.46 11.30
CA ASN A 85 7.27 -25.60 12.24
C ASN A 85 8.04 -24.29 12.47
N LEU A 86 8.03 -23.36 11.51
CA LEU A 86 8.59 -22.00 11.67
C LEU A 86 7.71 -21.12 12.56
N ASP A 87 6.40 -21.36 12.57
CA ASP A 87 5.44 -20.61 13.38
C ASP A 87 5.24 -21.18 14.80
N LYS A 88 5.91 -22.29 15.13
CA LYS A 88 5.86 -22.87 16.49
C LYS A 88 6.86 -22.18 17.40
N GLY A 89 6.46 -21.05 17.96
CA GLY A 89 7.21 -20.40 19.05
C GLY A 89 7.14 -18.87 19.09
N ASN A 90 6.60 -18.22 18.06
CA ASN A 90 6.53 -16.76 18.00
C ASN A 90 5.10 -16.25 18.26
N ASP A 91 4.98 -15.20 19.08
CA ASP A 91 3.77 -14.39 19.26
C ASP A 91 3.45 -13.63 17.94
N PHE A 92 2.95 -14.31 16.92
CA PHE A 92 2.57 -13.65 15.66
C PHE A 92 1.44 -12.66 15.93
N VAL A 93 1.54 -11.48 15.29
CA VAL A 93 0.55 -10.42 15.45
C VAL A 93 -0.69 -10.78 14.63
N GLU A 94 -1.74 -11.25 15.30
CA GLU A 94 -3.05 -11.50 14.72
C GLU A 94 -3.79 -10.16 14.54
N ILE A 95 -4.24 -9.88 13.31
CA ILE A 95 -4.95 -8.64 12.97
C ILE A 95 -6.38 -9.01 12.59
N GLU A 96 -7.33 -8.61 13.43
CA GLU A 96 -8.76 -8.81 13.20
C GLU A 96 -9.48 -7.49 13.45
N VAL A 97 -10.33 -7.07 12.50
CA VAL A 97 -11.11 -5.84 12.67
C VAL A 97 -12.19 -5.99 13.73
N ALA A 98 -12.47 -4.92 14.46
CA ALA A 98 -13.51 -4.88 15.49
C ALA A 98 -14.92 -4.98 14.89
N ASP A 99 -15.09 -4.43 13.69
CA ASP A 99 -16.36 -4.39 12.97
C ASP A 99 -16.20 -4.97 11.56
N PRO A 100 -16.51 -6.27 11.37
CA PRO A 100 -16.40 -6.91 10.06
C PRO A 100 -17.53 -6.51 9.09
N GLN A 101 -18.58 -5.80 9.55
CA GLN A 101 -19.71 -5.40 8.71
C GLN A 101 -19.52 -4.00 8.11
N ALA A 102 -18.62 -3.17 8.67
CA ALA A 102 -18.34 -1.82 8.19
C ALA A 102 -18.00 -1.80 6.68
N PHE A 103 -17.14 -2.70 6.21
CA PHE A 103 -16.73 -2.76 4.79
C PHE A 103 -17.59 -3.73 3.97
N HIS A 104 -18.92 -3.67 4.11
CA HIS A 104 -19.82 -4.47 3.28
C HIS A 104 -19.79 -4.04 1.80
N ASN A 105 -20.18 -4.95 0.88
CA ASN A 105 -20.06 -4.74 -0.57
C ASN A 105 -20.68 -3.42 -1.07
N LEU A 106 -21.86 -3.05 -0.55
CA LEU A 106 -22.51 -1.79 -0.92
C LEU A 106 -21.69 -0.55 -0.49
N PHE A 107 -21.05 -0.56 0.69
CA PHE A 107 -20.19 0.54 1.14
C PHE A 107 -18.97 0.66 0.22
N ILE A 108 -18.31 -0.46 -0.09
CA ILE A 108 -17.15 -0.49 -1.00
C ILE A 108 -17.53 0.07 -2.39
N GLN A 109 -18.68 -0.33 -2.92
CA GLN A 109 -19.17 0.16 -4.22
C GLN A 109 -19.48 1.66 -4.18
N GLN A 110 -20.13 2.16 -3.12
CA GLN A 110 -20.43 3.58 -2.95
C GLN A 110 -19.17 4.41 -2.80
N ARG A 111 -18.19 3.92 -2.02
CA ARG A 111 -16.87 4.53 -1.88
C ARG A 111 -16.18 4.66 -3.23
N GLN A 112 -16.15 3.59 -4.02
CA GLN A 112 -15.53 3.61 -5.35
C GLN A 112 -16.28 4.56 -6.31
N HIS A 113 -17.61 4.54 -6.28
CA HIS A 113 -18.43 5.46 -7.06
C HIS A 113 -18.15 6.94 -6.71
N ALA A 114 -18.00 7.27 -5.43
CA ALA A 114 -17.64 8.63 -5.00
C ALA A 114 -16.26 9.03 -5.53
N ILE A 115 -15.27 8.14 -5.41
CA ILE A 115 -13.91 8.33 -5.92
C ILE A 115 -13.91 8.57 -7.42
N ASP A 116 -14.66 7.79 -8.19
CA ASP A 116 -14.68 7.84 -9.67
C ASP A 116 -15.61 8.93 -10.23
N ASN A 117 -16.33 9.65 -9.37
CA ASN A 117 -17.32 10.62 -9.81
C ASN A 117 -16.68 11.87 -10.44
N GLN A 118 -16.55 11.86 -11.76
CA GLN A 118 -15.94 12.96 -12.52
C GLN A 118 -16.65 14.31 -12.29
N SER A 119 -17.96 14.32 -12.05
CA SER A 119 -18.69 15.55 -11.76
C SER A 119 -18.22 16.19 -10.45
N TYR A 120 -17.93 15.39 -9.41
CA TYR A 120 -17.36 15.90 -8.16
C TYR A 120 -15.98 16.49 -8.40
N HIS A 121 -15.12 15.78 -9.14
CA HIS A 121 -13.75 16.25 -9.44
C HIS A 121 -13.77 17.61 -10.12
N LEU A 122 -14.50 17.73 -11.24
CA LEU A 122 -14.59 18.98 -12.02
C LEU A 122 -15.19 20.12 -11.19
N THR A 123 -16.26 19.85 -10.43
CA THR A 123 -16.92 20.86 -9.61
C THR A 123 -15.97 21.38 -8.54
N ILE A 124 -15.33 20.50 -7.78
CA ILE A 124 -14.45 20.86 -6.66
C ILE A 124 -13.19 21.57 -7.17
N GLN A 125 -12.63 21.11 -8.30
CA GLN A 125 -11.49 21.77 -8.96
C GLN A 125 -11.80 23.20 -9.41
N SER A 126 -13.07 23.52 -9.69
CA SER A 126 -13.49 24.87 -10.08
C SER A 126 -13.64 25.83 -8.89
N TRP A 127 -13.73 25.32 -7.66
CA TRP A 127 -14.00 26.15 -6.49
C TRP A 127 -12.86 27.11 -6.17
N ARG A 128 -13.19 28.39 -5.94
CA ARG A 128 -12.25 29.44 -5.51
C ARG A 128 -12.80 30.19 -4.28
N PRO A 129 -13.06 29.50 -3.16
CA PRO A 129 -13.57 30.15 -1.96
C PRO A 129 -12.51 31.12 -1.43
N ASN A 130 -12.93 32.34 -1.10
CA ASN A 130 -12.04 33.36 -0.53
C ASN A 130 -12.10 33.42 1.02
N SER A 131 -13.04 32.70 1.63
CA SER A 131 -13.16 32.53 3.07
C SER A 131 -13.53 31.08 3.41
N LEU A 132 -13.25 30.67 4.65
CA LEU A 132 -13.62 29.35 5.15
C LEU A 132 -15.14 29.15 5.13
N GLU A 133 -15.91 30.21 5.40
CA GLU A 133 -17.38 30.19 5.29
C GLU A 133 -17.85 29.91 3.86
N GLN A 134 -17.23 30.53 2.84
CA GLN A 134 -17.56 30.24 1.44
C GLN A 134 -17.25 28.79 1.07
N LEU A 135 -16.15 28.23 1.58
CA LEU A 135 -15.85 26.81 1.40
C LEU A 135 -16.93 25.94 2.04
N VAL A 136 -17.32 26.22 3.28
CA VAL A 136 -18.39 25.50 3.98
C VAL A 136 -19.68 25.52 3.17
N ASN A 137 -20.06 26.68 2.63
CA ASN A 137 -21.26 26.82 1.81
C ASN A 137 -21.16 26.03 0.50
N ALA A 138 -19.99 26.01 -0.16
CA ALA A 138 -19.77 25.22 -1.36
C ALA A 138 -19.88 23.71 -1.08
N VAL A 139 -19.25 23.24 0.01
CA VAL A 139 -19.33 21.84 0.48
C VAL A 139 -20.78 21.47 0.80
N LYS A 140 -21.51 22.27 1.59
CA LYS A 140 -22.92 22.04 1.93
C LYS A 140 -23.82 21.98 0.70
N SER A 141 -23.59 22.87 -0.27
CA SER A 141 -24.37 22.93 -1.50
C SER A 141 -24.19 21.65 -2.34
N LEU A 142 -22.95 21.21 -2.55
CA LEU A 142 -22.67 19.99 -3.33
C LEU A 142 -23.09 18.71 -2.58
N SER A 143 -23.01 18.72 -1.25
CA SER A 143 -23.38 17.60 -0.37
C SER A 143 -24.90 17.42 -0.21
N LYS A 144 -25.71 18.37 -0.70
CA LYS A 144 -27.16 18.33 -0.54
C LYS A 144 -27.75 17.08 -1.22
N ASN A 145 -28.53 16.31 -0.45
CA ASN A 145 -29.15 15.05 -0.89
C ASN A 145 -28.15 13.98 -1.36
N LYS A 146 -26.92 14.01 -0.86
CA LYS A 146 -25.88 13.00 -1.11
C LYS A 146 -25.76 12.04 0.06
N SER A 147 -25.14 10.89 -0.17
CA SER A 147 -24.78 9.96 0.91
C SER A 147 -23.69 10.56 1.80
N LEU A 148 -23.56 10.05 3.03
CA LEU A 148 -22.45 10.47 3.92
C LEU A 148 -21.08 10.17 3.31
N ILE A 149 -20.94 9.05 2.59
CA ILE A 149 -19.73 8.69 1.83
C ILE A 149 -19.38 9.78 0.82
N ASP A 150 -20.35 10.24 0.02
CA ASP A 150 -20.14 11.32 -0.95
C ASP A 150 -19.73 12.62 -0.24
N CYS A 151 -20.37 12.97 0.87
CA CYS A 151 -20.05 14.15 1.67
C CYS A 151 -18.59 14.12 2.17
N HIS A 152 -18.15 12.99 2.72
CA HIS A 152 -16.77 12.80 3.17
C HIS A 152 -15.77 12.84 2.01
N TRP A 153 -16.12 12.31 0.83
CA TRP A 153 -15.26 12.40 -0.36
C TRP A 153 -15.09 13.84 -0.82
N ILE A 154 -16.17 14.63 -0.86
CA ILE A 154 -16.12 16.05 -1.24
C ILE A 154 -15.14 16.82 -0.36
N ILE A 155 -15.20 16.59 0.96
CA ILE A 155 -14.29 17.22 1.93
C ILE A 155 -12.85 16.72 1.73
N PHE A 156 -12.66 15.39 1.69
CA PHE A 156 -11.35 14.76 1.51
C PHE A 156 -10.65 15.28 0.25
N TYR A 157 -11.34 15.19 -0.89
CA TYR A 157 -10.81 15.56 -2.19
C TYR A 157 -10.46 17.05 -2.28
N TRP A 158 -11.29 17.93 -1.71
CA TRP A 158 -10.96 19.36 -1.67
C TRP A 158 -9.68 19.60 -0.87
N ILE A 159 -9.54 18.98 0.31
CA ILE A 159 -8.33 19.13 1.15
C ILE A 159 -7.10 18.61 0.40
N THR A 160 -7.18 17.42 -0.19
CA THR A 160 -6.07 16.77 -0.88
C THR A 160 -5.61 17.51 -2.14
N LEU A 161 -6.48 18.32 -2.74
CA LEU A 161 -6.14 19.19 -3.87
C LEU A 161 -5.55 20.53 -3.45
N ASN A 162 -6.01 21.09 -2.33
CA ASN A 162 -5.83 22.51 -2.04
C ASN A 162 -4.88 22.81 -0.88
N ILE A 163 -4.55 21.83 -0.04
CA ILE A 163 -3.64 22.02 1.09
C ILE A 163 -2.30 21.34 0.76
N GLU A 164 -1.19 22.09 0.83
CA GLU A 164 0.17 21.56 0.71
C GLU A 164 0.72 21.16 2.08
N TYR A 165 1.56 20.13 2.11
CA TYR A 165 2.29 19.81 3.33
C TYR A 165 3.35 20.89 3.61
N ASP A 166 3.31 21.49 4.80
CA ASP A 166 4.23 22.54 5.21
C ASP A 166 5.58 21.95 5.66
N THR A 167 6.41 21.61 4.67
CA THR A 167 7.74 21.02 4.91
C THR A 167 8.65 21.95 5.72
N VAL A 168 8.56 23.26 5.51
CA VAL A 168 9.38 24.25 6.23
C VAL A 168 9.06 24.22 7.72
N SER A 169 7.77 24.30 8.07
CA SER A 169 7.34 24.21 9.47
C SER A 169 7.67 22.84 10.08
N TYR A 170 7.46 21.76 9.33
CA TYR A 170 7.73 20.40 9.77
C TYR A 170 9.20 20.18 10.13
N PHE A 171 10.13 20.48 9.21
CA PHE A 171 11.56 20.22 9.44
C PHE A 171 12.21 21.21 10.42
N SER A 172 11.67 22.42 10.56
CA SER A 172 12.13 23.38 11.57
C SER A 172 11.52 23.17 12.95
N LYS A 173 10.51 22.29 13.09
CA LYS A 173 9.66 22.13 14.28
C LYS A 173 9.04 23.45 14.77
N ASN A 174 8.86 24.42 13.87
CA ASN A 174 8.27 25.72 14.14
C ASN A 174 6.92 25.83 13.44
N TYR A 175 5.93 25.17 14.01
CA TYR A 175 4.60 25.07 13.41
C TYR A 175 3.88 26.42 13.39
N LYS A 176 3.39 26.80 12.20
CA LYS A 176 2.47 27.92 12.03
C LYS A 176 1.06 27.56 12.52
N ASP A 177 0.13 28.49 12.37
CA ASP A 177 -1.30 28.31 12.69
C ASP A 177 -1.88 27.06 11.99
N GLN A 178 -2.13 26.00 12.77
CA GLN A 178 -2.72 24.73 12.31
C GLN A 178 -4.24 24.67 12.54
N THR A 179 -4.90 25.80 12.85
CA THR A 179 -6.37 25.84 12.90
C THR A 179 -6.97 25.71 11.50
N ALA A 180 -8.25 25.35 11.41
CA ALA A 180 -8.95 25.27 10.12
C ALA A 180 -8.87 26.59 9.33
N GLU A 181 -9.02 27.73 10.01
CA GLU A 181 -8.89 29.07 9.41
C GLU A 181 -7.45 29.35 8.94
N GLY A 182 -6.46 29.00 9.78
CA GLY A 182 -5.04 29.13 9.44
C GLY A 182 -4.66 28.35 8.19
N VAL A 183 -4.97 27.06 8.18
CA VAL A 183 -4.69 26.14 7.07
C VAL A 183 -5.46 26.54 5.81
N PHE A 184 -6.72 26.94 5.94
CA PHE A 184 -7.50 27.43 4.81
C PHE A 184 -6.87 28.67 4.17
N ARG A 185 -6.41 29.62 5.00
CA ARG A 185 -5.82 30.89 4.56
C ARG A 185 -4.45 30.69 3.91
N THR A 186 -3.59 29.88 4.52
CA THR A 186 -2.21 29.67 4.03
C THR A 186 -2.15 28.63 2.91
N LYS A 187 -3.17 27.77 2.78
CA LYS A 187 -3.17 26.56 1.96
C LYS A 187 -2.04 25.59 2.32
N LYS A 188 -1.57 25.65 3.57
CA LYS A 188 -0.44 24.86 4.07
C LYS A 188 -0.72 24.34 5.48
N GLY A 189 -0.34 23.11 5.74
CA GLY A 189 -0.44 22.50 7.07
C GLY A 189 0.48 21.31 7.23
N VAL A 190 0.74 20.91 8.47
CA VAL A 190 1.23 19.56 8.80
C VAL A 190 0.04 18.67 9.16
N SER A 191 0.26 17.41 9.52
CA SER A 191 -0.81 16.43 9.81
C SER A 191 -1.93 16.95 10.74
N ALA A 192 -1.58 17.68 11.80
CA ALA A 192 -2.54 18.34 12.67
C ALA A 192 -3.42 19.39 11.92
N GLY A 193 -2.85 20.15 10.99
CA GLY A 193 -3.59 21.11 10.18
C GLY A 193 -4.60 20.45 9.24
N TYR A 194 -4.21 19.34 8.60
CA TYR A 194 -5.10 18.54 7.75
C TYR A 194 -6.28 17.96 8.55
N THR A 195 -6.02 17.38 9.71
CA THR A 195 -7.07 16.81 10.57
C THR A 195 -8.01 17.87 11.12
N ASN A 196 -7.48 19.04 11.52
CA ASN A 196 -8.28 20.15 12.04
C ASN A 196 -9.24 20.72 10.99
N ILE A 197 -8.79 20.96 9.75
CA ILE A 197 -9.69 21.46 8.71
C ILE A 197 -10.70 20.40 8.27
N TYR A 198 -10.30 19.12 8.23
CA TYR A 198 -11.21 18.00 7.94
C TYR A 198 -12.34 17.92 8.97
N LYS A 199 -11.98 17.88 10.25
CA LYS A 199 -12.94 17.85 11.36
C LYS A 199 -13.84 19.08 11.35
N TYR A 200 -13.28 20.28 11.17
CA TYR A 200 -14.09 21.51 11.09
C TYR A 200 -15.16 21.42 10.00
N LEU A 201 -14.81 20.96 8.79
CA LEU A 201 -15.78 20.81 7.71
C LEU A 201 -16.84 19.74 8.03
N CYS A 202 -16.47 18.63 8.67
CA CYS A 202 -17.42 17.62 9.13
C CYS A 202 -18.37 18.16 10.18
N ASP A 203 -17.87 18.90 11.17
CA ASP A 203 -18.67 19.53 12.23
C ASP A 203 -19.69 20.52 11.61
N GLN A 204 -19.31 21.26 10.56
CA GLN A 204 -20.24 22.14 9.84
C GLN A 204 -21.38 21.41 9.13
N LEU A 205 -21.18 20.13 8.79
CA LEU A 205 -22.17 19.24 8.18
C LEU A 205 -22.89 18.35 9.21
N ASN A 206 -22.56 18.49 10.50
CA ASN A 206 -23.02 17.61 11.59
C ASN A 206 -22.65 16.13 11.36
N MET A 207 -21.50 15.86 10.74
CA MET A 207 -20.97 14.50 10.57
C MET A 207 -19.97 14.21 11.70
N PRO A 208 -20.16 13.15 12.50
CA PRO A 208 -19.23 12.84 13.59
C PRO A 208 -17.82 12.56 13.07
N CYS A 209 -16.85 13.29 13.62
CA CYS A 209 -15.45 13.20 13.22
C CYS A 209 -14.55 13.45 14.43
N GLU A 210 -13.59 12.56 14.64
CA GLU A 210 -12.63 12.62 15.73
C GLU A 210 -11.23 12.81 15.17
N ASN A 211 -10.41 13.59 15.88
CA ASN A 211 -8.99 13.69 15.59
C ASN A 211 -8.26 12.56 16.33
N ILE A 212 -7.33 11.92 15.63
CA ILE A 212 -6.49 10.85 16.16
C ILE A 212 -5.04 11.31 16.08
N SER A 213 -4.34 11.26 17.21
CA SER A 213 -2.88 11.38 17.25
C SER A 213 -2.26 10.00 17.41
N GLY A 214 -1.10 9.79 16.81
CA GLY A 214 -0.40 8.51 16.88
C GLY A 214 0.97 8.53 16.22
N TYR A 215 1.44 7.33 15.91
CA TYR A 215 2.76 7.04 15.38
C TYR A 215 2.63 6.50 13.96
N ALA A 216 3.50 6.92 13.05
CA ALA A 216 3.45 6.48 11.66
C ALA A 216 4.78 5.92 11.15
N LYS A 217 4.74 4.85 10.35
CA LYS A 217 5.92 4.36 9.61
C LYS A 217 6.18 5.18 8.34
N GLY A 218 6.16 6.50 8.50
CA GLY A 218 6.21 7.48 7.42
C GLY A 218 7.63 7.87 6.99
N TYR A 219 7.76 9.12 6.53
CA TYR A 219 9.03 9.73 6.17
C TYR A 219 9.95 9.81 7.39
N GLY A 220 11.16 9.26 7.28
CA GLY A 220 12.15 9.27 8.36
C GLY A 220 11.95 8.19 9.43
N PHE A 221 10.93 7.35 9.34
CA PHE A 221 10.79 6.20 10.23
C PHE A 221 11.91 5.18 10.00
N ASP A 222 12.56 4.77 11.08
CA ASP A 222 13.58 3.74 11.13
C ASP A 222 13.34 2.84 12.35
N GLU A 223 13.02 1.57 12.12
CA GLU A 223 12.75 0.59 13.17
C GLU A 223 13.94 0.36 14.14
N ARG A 224 15.15 0.79 13.75
CA ARG A 224 16.37 0.66 14.57
C ARG A 224 16.51 1.77 15.61
N GLU A 225 15.77 2.86 15.48
CA GLU A 225 15.80 4.00 16.43
C GLU A 225 15.02 3.72 17.72
N GLY A 226 14.36 2.56 17.83
CA GLY A 226 13.65 2.13 19.02
C GLY A 226 12.23 2.69 19.11
N THR A 227 11.69 2.76 20.32
CA THR A 227 10.31 3.24 20.55
C THR A 227 10.24 4.76 20.51
N PRO A 228 9.38 5.36 19.67
CA PRO A 228 9.18 6.80 19.67
C PRO A 228 8.62 7.29 21.01
N ASN A 229 9.09 8.45 21.48
CA ASN A 229 8.64 9.04 22.75
C ASN A 229 7.37 9.91 22.62
N GLU A 230 7.08 10.40 21.41
CA GLU A 230 5.97 11.32 21.12
C GLU A 230 5.26 10.88 19.84
N THR A 231 3.97 11.19 19.73
CA THR A 231 3.22 11.01 18.48
C THR A 231 3.79 11.89 17.38
N ASP A 232 3.98 11.35 16.18
CA ASP A 232 4.56 12.06 15.04
C ASP A 232 3.56 12.30 13.90
N HIS A 233 2.34 11.78 14.03
CA HIS A 233 1.32 11.89 13.00
C HIS A 233 -0.10 12.04 13.55
N ALA A 234 -0.99 12.54 12.70
CA ALA A 234 -2.39 12.73 13.02
C ALA A 234 -3.30 12.45 11.81
N TRP A 235 -4.44 11.81 12.06
CA TRP A 235 -5.47 11.48 11.07
C TRP A 235 -6.87 11.57 11.72
N ASN A 236 -7.93 11.21 10.98
CA ASN A 236 -9.31 11.27 11.46
C ASN A 236 -9.96 9.89 11.54
N ALA A 237 -10.94 9.77 12.45
CA ALA A 237 -11.97 8.74 12.39
C ALA A 237 -13.34 9.38 12.22
N VAL A 238 -14.21 8.78 11.42
CA VAL A 238 -15.56 9.29 11.16
C VAL A 238 -16.60 8.18 11.32
N ASP A 239 -17.79 8.56 11.76
CA ASP A 239 -18.92 7.64 11.90
C ASP A 239 -19.86 7.76 10.71
N ILE A 240 -20.20 6.63 10.08
CA ILE A 240 -21.20 6.52 9.03
C ILE A 240 -22.11 5.36 9.40
N ASP A 241 -23.37 5.67 9.70
CA ASP A 241 -24.40 4.69 10.06
C ASP A 241 -23.98 3.76 11.23
N ASN A 242 -23.31 4.30 12.25
CA ASN A 242 -22.75 3.60 13.43
C ASN A 242 -21.52 2.72 13.15
N HIS A 243 -20.91 2.87 11.98
CA HIS A 243 -19.63 2.25 11.65
C HIS A 243 -18.53 3.32 11.64
N TRP A 244 -17.40 3.04 12.31
CA TRP A 244 -16.26 3.94 12.31
C TRP A 244 -15.27 3.61 11.19
N TYR A 245 -14.78 4.64 10.51
CA TYR A 245 -13.81 4.52 9.41
C TYR A 245 -12.65 5.48 9.60
N LEU A 246 -11.47 5.08 9.12
CA LEU A 246 -10.25 5.89 9.22
C LEU A 246 -10.01 6.69 7.94
N ILE A 247 -9.62 7.96 8.09
CA ILE A 247 -9.30 8.85 6.98
C ILE A 247 -7.99 9.58 7.27
N ASP A 248 -7.04 9.52 6.34
CA ASP A 248 -5.82 10.33 6.39
C ASP A 248 -5.75 11.26 5.17
N SER A 249 -6.22 12.49 5.34
CA SER A 249 -6.17 13.52 4.29
C SER A 249 -4.75 14.06 4.05
N THR A 250 -3.81 13.82 4.97
CA THR A 250 -2.40 14.23 4.82
C THR A 250 -1.70 13.33 3.82
N TRP A 251 -1.71 12.02 4.07
CA TRP A 251 -1.10 11.03 3.17
C TRP A 251 -1.97 10.78 1.93
N GLY A 252 -3.26 11.10 2.00
CA GLY A 252 -4.14 11.18 0.84
C GLY A 252 -3.79 12.32 -0.12
N ALA A 253 -3.14 13.39 0.34
CA ALA A 253 -2.78 14.55 -0.49
C ALA A 253 -1.48 14.36 -1.27
N GLY A 254 -0.60 13.46 -0.82
CA GLY A 254 0.69 13.24 -1.43
C GLY A 254 1.73 12.73 -0.44
N HIS A 255 3.00 12.89 -0.80
CA HIS A 255 4.13 12.38 -0.02
C HIS A 255 5.33 13.34 -0.01
N LEU A 256 6.29 13.08 0.87
CA LEU A 256 7.56 13.79 0.89
C LEU A 256 8.60 13.04 0.05
N THR A 257 9.31 13.75 -0.81
CA THR A 257 10.45 13.21 -1.56
C THR A 257 11.70 13.13 -0.70
N GLU A 258 12.72 12.41 -1.16
CA GLU A 258 14.03 12.36 -0.50
C GLU A 258 14.64 13.76 -0.29
N GLN A 259 14.38 14.69 -1.21
CA GLN A 259 14.81 16.09 -1.14
C GLN A 259 13.96 16.95 -0.20
N LYS A 260 13.13 16.35 0.67
CA LYS A 260 12.30 17.04 1.66
C LYS A 260 11.25 17.97 1.04
N MET A 261 10.85 17.68 -0.20
CA MET A 261 9.82 18.43 -0.92
C MET A 261 8.49 17.69 -0.85
N PHE A 262 7.39 18.43 -0.73
CA PHE A 262 6.06 17.86 -0.85
C PHE A 262 5.72 17.66 -2.33
N GLN A 263 5.35 16.43 -2.69
CA GLN A 263 4.80 16.09 -3.99
C GLN A 263 3.32 15.76 -3.82
N ARG A 264 2.47 16.59 -4.41
CA ARG A 264 1.03 16.35 -4.43
C ARG A 264 0.70 15.19 -5.35
N GLU A 265 0.01 14.21 -4.80
CA GLU A 265 -0.46 13.03 -5.52
C GLU A 265 -1.65 12.46 -4.76
N LEU A 266 -2.83 12.51 -5.35
CA LEU A 266 -4.04 11.98 -4.72
C LEU A 266 -3.88 10.48 -4.49
N ASN A 267 -3.92 10.06 -3.23
CA ASN A 267 -3.94 8.66 -2.86
C ASN A 267 -5.27 8.33 -2.17
N SER A 268 -6.22 7.82 -2.95
CA SER A 268 -7.56 7.48 -2.47
C SER A 268 -7.58 6.27 -1.53
N TYR A 269 -6.49 5.52 -1.37
CA TYR A 269 -6.37 4.47 -0.35
C TYR A 269 -6.72 5.01 1.05
N TYR A 270 -6.25 6.22 1.37
CA TYR A 270 -6.47 6.85 2.68
C TYR A 270 -7.87 7.44 2.88
N PHE A 271 -8.75 7.33 1.89
CA PHE A 271 -10.17 7.61 2.05
C PHE A 271 -10.88 6.33 2.51
N PHE A 272 -11.25 6.24 3.79
CA PHE A 272 -11.77 5.01 4.42
C PHE A 272 -10.80 3.83 4.29
N ALA A 273 -9.55 4.02 4.72
CA ALA A 273 -8.57 2.94 4.73
C ALA A 273 -9.03 1.83 5.68
N HIS A 274 -8.84 0.57 5.29
CA HIS A 274 -9.28 -0.55 6.11
C HIS A 274 -8.39 -0.65 7.37
N PRO A 275 -8.96 -0.81 8.58
CA PRO A 275 -8.16 -0.83 9.80
C PRO A 275 -7.04 -1.90 9.85
N HIS A 276 -7.28 -3.08 9.27
CA HIS A 276 -6.29 -4.15 9.23
C HIS A 276 -5.11 -3.83 8.29
N GLU A 277 -5.29 -2.93 7.33
CA GLU A 277 -4.24 -2.47 6.42
C GLU A 277 -3.52 -1.26 7.02
N MET A 278 -4.28 -0.31 7.57
CA MET A 278 -3.77 0.94 8.10
C MET A 278 -2.84 0.74 9.31
N ILE A 279 -3.10 -0.28 10.14
CA ILE A 279 -2.29 -0.56 11.34
C ILE A 279 -0.83 -0.93 11.05
N TYR A 280 -0.48 -1.32 9.82
CA TYR A 280 0.93 -1.55 9.46
C TYR A 280 1.76 -0.28 9.46
N HIS A 281 1.13 0.87 9.27
CA HIS A 281 1.79 2.15 9.09
C HIS A 281 1.20 3.31 9.91
N HIS A 282 0.08 3.11 10.64
CA HIS A 282 -0.48 4.03 11.63
C HIS A 282 -0.86 3.31 12.92
N LEU A 283 -0.17 3.61 14.02
CA LEU A 283 -0.53 3.16 15.36
C LEU A 283 -1.09 4.35 16.17
N PRO A 284 -2.39 4.40 16.51
CA PRO A 284 -2.94 5.47 17.33
C PRO A 284 -2.42 5.39 18.76
N GLU A 285 -2.29 6.54 19.42
CA GLU A 285 -1.97 6.62 20.85
C GLU A 285 -3.08 6.00 21.70
N ASN A 286 -4.34 6.20 21.29
CA ASN A 286 -5.49 5.55 21.91
C ASN A 286 -5.89 4.29 21.12
N ASP A 287 -5.67 3.14 21.74
CA ASP A 287 -5.95 1.81 21.18
C ASP A 287 -7.36 1.62 20.58
N LYS A 288 -8.38 2.34 21.08
CA LYS A 288 -9.74 2.23 20.55
C LYS A 288 -9.81 2.59 19.06
N TRP A 289 -8.93 3.50 18.62
CA TRP A 289 -8.90 4.00 17.25
C TRP A 289 -8.15 3.09 16.28
N GLN A 290 -7.61 1.97 16.76
CA GLN A 290 -7.13 0.93 15.88
C GLN A 290 -8.28 0.27 15.12
N LEU A 291 -9.51 0.34 15.68
CA LEU A 291 -10.69 -0.36 15.15
C LEU A 291 -10.44 -1.87 14.92
N LEU A 292 -9.58 -2.44 15.77
CA LEU A 292 -9.23 -3.86 15.83
C LEU A 292 -9.87 -4.52 17.04
N ARG A 293 -10.20 -5.81 16.92
CA ARG A 293 -10.74 -6.60 18.02
C ARG A 293 -9.74 -6.74 19.17
N LYS A 294 -8.46 -6.91 18.82
CA LYS A 294 -7.33 -6.94 19.76
C LYS A 294 -6.35 -5.83 19.37
N PRO A 295 -6.16 -4.81 20.23
CA PRO A 295 -5.21 -3.75 19.94
C PRO A 295 -3.76 -4.27 19.88
N ILE A 296 -3.06 -3.88 18.83
CA ILE A 296 -1.62 -4.07 18.64
C ILE A 296 -0.89 -3.06 19.53
N LYS A 297 0.10 -3.52 20.29
CA LYS A 297 0.92 -2.65 21.14
C LYS A 297 2.14 -2.14 20.38
N MET A 298 2.71 -1.03 20.85
CA MET A 298 3.90 -0.41 20.24
C MET A 298 5.03 -1.41 19.95
N LYS A 299 5.34 -2.32 20.88
CA LYS A 299 6.36 -3.36 20.67
C LYS A 299 6.05 -4.24 19.44
N GLN A 300 4.80 -4.69 19.30
CA GLN A 300 4.36 -5.49 18.16
C GLN A 300 4.38 -4.67 16.87
N TYR A 301 3.89 -3.43 16.92
CA TYR A 301 3.88 -2.52 15.79
C TYR A 301 5.29 -2.28 15.22
N LEU A 302 6.30 -2.07 16.07
CA LEU A 302 7.70 -1.92 15.64
C LEU A 302 8.27 -3.22 15.04
N GLN A 303 7.74 -4.38 15.42
CA GLN A 303 8.12 -5.67 14.86
C GLN A 303 7.38 -6.01 13.56
N MET A 304 6.31 -5.30 13.21
CA MET A 304 5.59 -5.51 11.96
C MET A 304 6.33 -4.91 10.76
N PRO A 305 6.23 -5.51 9.56
CA PRO A 305 6.88 -5.01 8.37
C PRO A 305 6.38 -3.61 8.00
N LYS A 306 7.24 -2.82 7.35
CA LYS A 306 6.83 -1.58 6.70
C LYS A 306 6.11 -1.91 5.41
N ILE A 307 4.79 -1.86 5.44
CA ILE A 307 3.92 -2.12 4.28
C ILE A 307 3.37 -0.80 3.74
N HIS A 308 3.41 -0.65 2.42
CA HIS A 308 2.84 0.49 1.70
C HIS A 308 1.50 0.13 1.05
N PRO A 309 0.60 1.09 0.79
CA PRO A 309 -0.71 0.84 0.18
C PRO A 309 -0.70 -0.06 -1.06
N ILE A 310 0.35 0.04 -1.89
CA ILE A 310 0.49 -0.78 -3.11
C ILE A 310 0.51 -2.29 -2.83
N TYR A 311 0.96 -2.71 -1.65
CA TYR A 311 0.92 -4.11 -1.23
C TYR A 311 -0.51 -4.66 -1.20
N PHE A 312 -1.44 -3.90 -0.61
CA PHE A 312 -2.84 -4.28 -0.52
C PHE A 312 -3.54 -4.15 -1.88
N GLN A 313 -3.25 -3.09 -2.64
CA GLN A 313 -3.80 -2.88 -3.98
C GLN A 313 -3.42 -4.00 -4.97
N LEU A 314 -2.24 -4.58 -4.81
CA LEU A 314 -1.77 -5.72 -5.61
C LEU A 314 -2.15 -7.08 -5.02
N ASN A 315 -2.97 -7.13 -3.96
CA ASN A 315 -3.37 -8.36 -3.27
C ASN A 315 -2.18 -9.25 -2.88
N LEU A 316 -1.11 -8.64 -2.37
CA LEU A 316 0.03 -9.38 -1.85
C LEU A 316 -0.27 -9.88 -0.43
N ASP A 317 0.23 -11.08 -0.11
CA ASP A 317 0.14 -11.61 1.26
C ASP A 317 1.49 -12.19 1.72
N LEU A 318 2.01 -11.69 2.84
CA LEU A 318 3.21 -12.18 3.50
C LEU A 318 2.82 -13.35 4.40
N ILE A 319 2.85 -14.55 3.81
CA ILE A 319 2.52 -15.81 4.48
C ILE A 319 3.53 -16.13 5.57
N SER A 320 4.83 -15.90 5.32
CA SER A 320 5.89 -16.16 6.30
C SER A 320 7.09 -15.22 6.11
N PRO A 321 7.62 -14.59 7.18
CA PRO A 321 7.08 -14.60 8.53
C PRO A 321 5.83 -13.70 8.61
N ARG A 322 4.72 -14.24 9.11
CA ARG A 322 3.45 -13.53 9.09
C ARG A 322 3.51 -12.27 9.95
N ASN A 323 3.22 -11.11 9.36
CA ASN A 323 3.17 -9.82 10.08
C ASN A 323 4.45 -9.46 10.86
N GLN A 324 5.61 -9.96 10.44
CA GLN A 324 6.90 -9.62 11.06
C GLN A 324 7.88 -9.03 10.05
N ALA A 325 8.67 -8.06 10.52
CA ALA A 325 9.76 -7.42 9.78
C ALA A 325 11.05 -8.25 9.84
N TYR A 326 11.16 -9.17 10.80
CA TYR A 326 12.36 -9.95 11.06
C TYR A 326 12.12 -11.42 10.69
N VAL A 327 13.13 -12.02 10.09
CA VAL A 327 13.17 -13.46 9.80
C VAL A 327 14.53 -13.99 10.26
N ASP A 328 14.51 -15.07 11.02
CA ASP A 328 15.73 -15.75 11.42
C ASP A 328 16.26 -16.65 10.31
N PHE A 329 17.58 -16.82 10.28
CA PHE A 329 18.19 -17.87 9.46
C PHE A 329 17.69 -19.23 9.93
N LEU A 330 17.44 -20.13 8.99
CA LEU A 330 17.14 -21.50 9.38
C LEU A 330 18.36 -22.12 10.07
N PRO A 331 18.17 -23.01 11.08
CA PRO A 331 19.27 -23.68 11.75
C PRO A 331 20.25 -24.29 10.75
N GLU A 332 21.53 -23.96 10.90
CA GLU A 332 22.63 -24.43 10.05
C GLU A 332 22.50 -24.05 8.56
N LYS A 333 21.68 -23.05 8.21
CA LYS A 333 21.57 -22.52 6.85
C LYS A 333 22.08 -21.08 6.76
N SER A 334 22.62 -20.74 5.60
CA SER A 334 23.02 -19.37 5.23
C SER A 334 21.90 -18.55 4.60
N TYR A 335 20.65 -19.04 4.65
CA TYR A 335 19.48 -18.36 4.09
C TYR A 335 18.32 -18.32 5.07
N ALA A 336 17.45 -17.34 4.87
CA ALA A 336 16.13 -17.23 5.48
C ALA A 336 15.05 -17.47 4.40
N LEU A 337 13.84 -17.84 4.83
CA LEU A 337 12.72 -18.05 3.91
C LEU A 337 11.66 -16.97 4.09
N LEU A 338 11.34 -16.31 2.99
CA LEU A 338 10.18 -15.43 2.86
C LEU A 338 9.19 -16.11 1.91
N LEU A 339 7.93 -16.19 2.33
CA LEU A 339 6.86 -16.66 1.47
C LEU A 339 5.85 -15.54 1.27
N ILE A 340 5.74 -15.09 0.03
CA ILE A 340 4.82 -14.05 -0.40
C ILE A 340 3.89 -14.65 -1.44
N GLN A 341 2.59 -14.54 -1.23
CA GLN A 341 1.57 -14.81 -2.23
C GLN A 341 1.36 -13.55 -3.07
N ALA A 342 1.27 -13.73 -4.38
CA ALA A 342 0.98 -12.66 -5.33
C ALA A 342 0.05 -13.17 -6.45
N PRO A 343 -0.79 -12.31 -7.04
CA PRO A 343 -1.51 -12.62 -8.26
C PRO A 343 -0.58 -13.03 -9.41
N SER A 344 -1.08 -13.85 -10.35
CA SER A 344 -0.27 -14.41 -11.45
C SER A 344 0.25 -13.37 -12.45
N ASP A 345 -0.34 -12.18 -12.46
CA ASP A 345 0.02 -11.04 -13.29
C ASP A 345 0.96 -10.05 -12.58
N VAL A 346 1.35 -10.33 -11.33
CA VAL A 346 2.30 -9.51 -10.57
C VAL A 346 3.69 -10.16 -10.58
N GLN A 347 4.71 -9.36 -10.89
CA GLN A 347 6.11 -9.76 -10.77
C GLN A 347 6.73 -9.11 -9.55
N LEU A 348 7.41 -9.91 -8.73
CA LEU A 348 8.12 -9.45 -7.55
C LEU A 348 9.62 -9.44 -7.83
N ILE A 349 10.27 -8.33 -7.49
CA ILE A 349 11.73 -8.17 -7.54
C ILE A 349 12.15 -7.71 -6.15
N ALA A 350 13.24 -8.26 -5.63
CA ALA A 350 13.79 -7.90 -4.33
C ALA A 350 15.30 -7.65 -4.45
N ASP A 351 15.78 -6.68 -3.69
CA ASP A 351 17.20 -6.41 -3.51
C ASP A 351 17.60 -6.75 -2.07
N LEU A 352 18.70 -7.47 -1.91
CA LEU A 352 19.32 -7.63 -0.60
C LEU A 352 20.22 -6.42 -0.32
N LYS A 353 20.10 -5.84 0.88
CA LYS A 353 20.93 -4.72 1.32
C LYS A 353 21.60 -5.02 2.66
N LEU A 354 22.88 -4.69 2.78
CA LEU A 354 23.61 -4.63 4.05
C LEU A 354 23.97 -3.18 4.33
N ASN A 355 23.58 -2.67 5.50
CA ASN A 355 23.79 -1.26 5.89
C ASN A 355 23.27 -0.28 4.82
N ASN A 356 22.06 -0.54 4.31
CA ASN A 356 21.38 0.22 3.25
C ASN A 356 22.11 0.24 1.89
N LYS A 357 23.17 -0.55 1.71
CA LYS A 357 23.85 -0.74 0.42
C LYS A 357 23.42 -2.06 -0.19
N LYS A 358 23.04 -2.04 -1.47
CA LYS A 358 22.73 -3.26 -2.23
C LYS A 358 23.95 -4.18 -2.22
N ILE A 359 23.70 -5.45 -1.93
CA ILE A 359 24.68 -6.53 -2.07
C ILE A 359 24.30 -7.25 -3.36
N GLU A 360 25.26 -7.40 -4.26
CA GLU A 360 25.12 -8.16 -5.51
C GLU A 360 25.36 -9.65 -5.30
#